data_AF-A0A367KMG3-F1
#
_entry.id   AF-A0A367KMG3-F1
#
_cell.length_a   1.000
_cell.length_b   1.000
_cell.length_c   1.000
_cell.angle_alpha   90.00
_cell.angle_beta   90.00
_cell.angle_gamma   90.00
#
_symmetry.space_group_name_H-M   'P 1'
#
loop_
_entity.id
_entity.type
_entity.pdbx_description
1 polymer ?
#
loop_
_entity_poly.entity_id
_entity_poly.type
_entity_poly.pdbx_seq_one_letter_code
_entity_poly.pdbx_strand_id
1 'polypeptide(L)'
;MPLLKHSLDVMQCLLLLSFILAFMNTVQSASIMKKRDNDERSFSCSSKSAGLYAYPGDCHKYYYCTYGSSEPTIGNCVGAAFSPSLGRCVAVSRANC
;
A
#
# COMPACT_ATOMS: atom_id res chain seq x y z
N MET A 1 -0.58 46.62 44.40
CA MET A 1 -1.39 46.64 43.15
C MET A 1 -1.26 45.29 42.43
N PRO A 2 -1.79 44.19 43.01
CA PRO A 2 -1.64 42.82 42.48
C PRO A 2 -2.54 42.50 41.28
N LEU A 3 -3.55 43.34 41.01
CA LEU A 3 -4.54 43.14 39.94
C LEU A 3 -3.92 43.21 38.54
N LEU A 4 -2.85 43.99 38.34
CA LEU A 4 -2.19 44.09 37.03
C LEU A 4 -1.32 42.86 36.70
N LYS A 5 -0.75 42.22 37.72
CA LYS A 5 0.08 41.02 37.58
C LYS A 5 -0.77 39.77 37.36
N HIS A 6 -1.93 39.71 38.02
CA HIS A 6 -2.92 38.67 37.77
C HIS A 6 -3.54 38.80 36.37
N SER A 7 -3.82 40.03 35.92
CA SER A 7 -4.28 40.29 34.55
C SER A 7 -3.24 39.91 33.49
N LEU A 8 -1.94 40.15 33.77
CA LEU A 8 -0.85 39.78 32.87
C LEU A 8 -0.62 38.26 32.80
N ASP A 9 -0.78 37.53 33.90
CA ASP A 9 -0.67 36.07 33.95
C ASP A 9 -1.82 35.37 33.20
N VAL A 10 -3.04 35.90 33.36
CA VAL A 10 -4.23 35.48 32.60
C VAL A 10 -4.04 35.77 31.11
N MET A 11 -3.50 36.94 30.75
CA MET A 11 -3.24 37.30 29.36
C MET A 11 -2.16 36.39 28.73
N GLN A 12 -1.08 36.07 29.46
CA GLN A 12 -0.05 35.13 29.02
C GLN A 12 -0.63 33.72 28.82
N CYS A 13 -1.50 33.24 29.72
CA CYS A 13 -2.21 31.97 29.56
C CYS A 13 -3.09 31.94 28.31
N LEU A 14 -3.83 33.01 28.03
CA LEU A 14 -4.67 33.11 26.83
C LEU A 14 -3.82 33.12 25.54
N LEU A 15 -2.66 33.80 25.57
CA LEU A 15 -1.72 33.79 24.45
C LEU A 15 -1.09 32.39 24.25
N LEU A 16 -0.75 31.67 25.31
CA LEU A 16 -0.22 30.31 25.22
C LEU A 16 -1.27 29.32 24.71
N LEU A 17 -2.52 29.39 25.19
CA LEU A 17 -3.60 28.52 24.73
C LEU A 17 -3.95 28.75 23.26
N SER A 18 -3.99 30.00 22.80
CA SER A 18 -4.21 30.31 21.37
C SER A 18 -3.05 29.82 20.50
N PHE A 19 -1.80 29.90 20.97
CA PHE A 19 -0.64 29.35 20.28
C PHE A 19 -0.70 27.81 20.20
N ILE A 20 -1.07 27.12 21.28
CA ILE A 20 -1.22 25.66 21.31
C ILE A 20 -2.33 25.21 20.34
N LEU A 21 -3.48 25.89 20.33
CA LEU A 21 -4.57 25.58 19.39
C LEU A 21 -4.17 25.85 17.94
N ALA A 22 -3.43 26.93 17.66
CA ALA A 22 -2.88 27.19 16.32
C ALA A 22 -1.90 26.08 15.88
N PHE A 23 -1.01 25.63 16.78
CA PHE A 23 -0.09 24.51 16.51
C PHE A 23 -0.82 23.20 16.23
N MET A 24 -1.85 22.85 17.02
CA MET A 24 -2.64 21.64 16.78
C MET A 24 -3.32 21.67 15.40
N ASN A 25 -3.77 22.85 14.94
CA ASN A 25 -4.32 23.03 13.59
C ASN A 25 -3.27 22.89 12.47
N THR A 26 -2.00 23.27 12.71
CA THR A 26 -0.90 23.09 11.75
C THR A 26 -0.40 21.63 11.70
N VAL A 27 -0.63 20.86 12.76
CA VAL A 27 -0.26 19.43 12.86
C VAL A 27 -1.33 18.51 12.22
N GLN A 28 -2.39 19.05 11.61
CA GLN A 28 -3.43 18.25 10.95
C GLN A 28 -3.17 17.96 9.46
N SER A 29 -2.12 18.54 8.87
CA SER A 29 -1.82 18.36 7.45
C SER A 29 -0.34 18.07 7.17
N ALA A 30 0.26 17.24 8.01
CA ALA A 30 1.19 16.23 7.51
C ALA A 30 0.39 14.96 7.23
N SER A 31 -0.51 15.00 6.24
CA SER A 31 -0.64 13.81 5.40
C SER A 31 0.72 13.65 4.73
N ILE A 32 1.65 13.03 5.45
CA ILE A 32 2.70 12.26 4.81
C ILE A 32 1.89 11.42 3.84
N MET A 33 1.94 11.80 2.56
CA MET A 33 1.67 10.90 1.46
C MET A 33 2.68 9.78 1.71
N LYS A 34 2.30 8.83 2.57
CA LYS A 34 2.84 7.50 2.54
C LYS A 34 2.27 6.98 1.24
N LYS A 35 2.94 7.39 0.16
CA LYS A 35 3.07 6.59 -1.03
C LYS A 35 3.72 5.32 -0.50
N ARG A 36 2.89 4.43 0.05
CA ARG A 36 3.08 3.02 -0.16
C ARG A 36 2.93 2.86 -1.67
N ASP A 37 3.97 3.24 -2.41
CA ASP A 37 4.50 2.35 -3.44
C ASP A 37 5.10 1.19 -2.63
N ASN A 38 4.21 0.43 -2.00
CA ASN A 38 4.47 -0.96 -1.86
C ASN A 38 4.18 -1.44 -3.28
N ASP A 39 5.24 -1.73 -4.01
CA ASP A 39 5.19 -2.69 -5.11
C ASP A 39 4.87 -4.10 -4.55
N GLU A 40 3.82 -4.14 -3.74
CA GLU A 40 3.03 -5.25 -3.26
C GLU A 40 1.61 -4.83 -3.63
N ARG A 41 1.38 -4.63 -4.94
CA ARG A 41 0.06 -4.90 -5.46
C ARG A 41 -0.16 -6.38 -5.20
N SER A 42 -0.75 -6.71 -4.05
CA SER A 42 -1.36 -8.01 -3.81
C SER A 42 -2.13 -8.34 -5.08
N PHE A 43 -1.64 -9.33 -5.82
CA PHE A 43 -2.23 -9.70 -7.09
C PHE A 43 -3.65 -10.18 -6.80
N SER A 44 -4.66 -9.59 -7.45
CA SER A 44 -6.06 -9.97 -7.29
C SER A 44 -6.67 -10.40 -8.62
N CYS A 45 -7.57 -11.38 -8.54
CA CYS A 45 -8.35 -11.90 -9.66
C CYS A 45 -9.64 -11.10 -9.93
N SER A 46 -9.97 -10.11 -9.09
CA SER A 46 -11.25 -9.36 -9.16
C SER A 46 -11.56 -8.73 -10.52
N SER A 47 -10.53 -8.34 -11.27
CA SER A 47 -10.64 -7.72 -12.60
C SER A 47 -10.00 -8.59 -13.71
N LYS A 48 -9.83 -9.88 -13.45
CA LYS A 48 -9.16 -10.82 -14.35
C LYS A 48 -10.10 -11.92 -14.79
N SER A 49 -9.85 -12.46 -15.98
CA SER A 49 -10.53 -13.66 -16.46
C SER A 49 -9.99 -14.90 -15.74
N ALA A 50 -10.72 -16.00 -15.80
CA ALA A 50 -10.20 -17.28 -15.34
C ALA A 50 -8.95 -17.65 -16.17
N GLY A 51 -7.87 -18.05 -15.51
CA GLY A 51 -6.59 -18.32 -16.18
C GLY A 51 -5.38 -18.22 -15.27
N LEU A 52 -4.20 -18.34 -15.88
CA LEU A 52 -2.90 -18.29 -15.21
C LEU A 52 -2.20 -16.94 -15.47
N TYR A 53 -1.54 -16.42 -14.45
CA TYR A 53 -0.86 -15.13 -14.49
C TYR A 53 0.51 -15.19 -13.82
N ALA A 54 1.43 -14.32 -14.23
CA ALA A 54 2.80 -14.33 -13.73
C ALA A 54 2.87 -13.94 -12.25
N TYR A 55 3.73 -14.65 -11.51
CA TYR A 55 4.06 -14.32 -10.14
C TYR A 55 5.27 -13.36 -10.10
N PRO A 56 5.20 -12.23 -9.38
CA PRO A 56 6.29 -11.27 -9.34
C PRO A 56 7.51 -11.87 -8.61
N GLY A 57 8.67 -11.81 -9.24
CA GLY A 57 9.95 -12.23 -8.64
C GLY A 57 10.21 -13.73 -8.60
N ASP A 58 9.30 -14.59 -9.08
CA ASP A 58 9.52 -16.04 -9.16
C ASP A 58 8.89 -16.62 -10.43
N CYS A 59 9.72 -16.85 -11.45
CA CYS A 59 9.27 -17.40 -12.73
C CYS A 59 8.79 -18.84 -12.66
N HIS A 60 9.02 -19.55 -11.56
CA HIS A 60 8.48 -20.89 -11.37
C HIS A 60 7.09 -20.85 -10.72
N LYS A 61 6.63 -19.70 -10.22
CA LYS A 61 5.30 -19.55 -9.66
C LYS A 61 4.35 -18.86 -10.63
N TYR A 62 3.07 -19.10 -10.43
CA TYR A 62 2.00 -18.42 -11.13
C TYR A 62 0.79 -18.25 -10.22
N TYR A 63 -0.04 -17.26 -10.51
CA TYR A 63 -1.36 -17.13 -9.94
C TYR A 63 -2.39 -17.82 -10.82
N TYR A 64 -3.33 -18.52 -10.21
CA TYR A 64 -4.49 -19.13 -10.84
C TYR A 64 -5.74 -18.41 -10.38
N CYS A 65 -6.45 -17.82 -11.34
CA CYS A 65 -7.74 -17.19 -11.13
C CYS A 65 -8.87 -18.13 -11.57
N THR A 66 -9.86 -18.30 -10.70
CA THR A 66 -11.11 -19.02 -10.99
C THR A 66 -12.25 -18.02 -11.21
N TYR A 67 -13.28 -18.43 -11.95
CA TYR A 67 -14.43 -17.57 -12.22
C TYR A 67 -15.17 -17.24 -10.91
N GLY A 68 -15.39 -15.95 -10.67
CA GLY A 68 -16.10 -15.47 -9.47
C GLY A 68 -15.26 -15.39 -8.19
N SER A 69 -13.96 -15.70 -8.23
CA SER A 69 -13.05 -15.50 -7.10
C SER A 69 -12.19 -14.25 -7.29
N SER A 70 -12.13 -13.39 -6.26
CA SER A 70 -11.17 -12.28 -6.18
C SER A 70 -9.77 -12.75 -5.77
N GLU A 71 -9.70 -13.88 -5.07
CA GLU A 71 -8.47 -14.41 -4.48
C GLU A 71 -7.77 -15.36 -5.46
N PRO A 72 -6.50 -15.12 -5.79
CA PRO A 72 -5.72 -16.07 -6.58
C PRO A 72 -5.30 -17.27 -5.74
N THR A 73 -5.20 -18.43 -6.38
CA THR A 73 -4.40 -19.54 -5.84
C THR A 73 -2.99 -19.49 -6.41
N ILE A 74 -1.97 -19.74 -5.60
CA ILE A 74 -0.58 -19.81 -6.09
C ILE A 74 -0.26 -21.24 -6.49
N GLY A 75 0.19 -21.42 -7.73
CA GLY A 75 0.72 -22.68 -8.24
C GLY A 75 2.21 -22.59 -8.57
N ASN A 76 2.83 -23.73 -8.83
CA ASN A 76 4.25 -23.83 -9.17
C ASN A 76 4.47 -24.73 -10.40
N CYS A 77 5.32 -24.29 -11.32
CA CYS A 77 5.84 -25.04 -12.45
C CYS A 77 7.01 -25.93 -11.98
N VAL A 78 6.92 -27.24 -12.17
CA VAL A 78 7.98 -28.18 -11.79
C VAL A 78 8.97 -28.36 -12.95
N GLY A 79 10.22 -27.96 -12.76
CA GLY A 79 11.28 -28.05 -13.78
C GLY A 79 11.03 -27.16 -15.02
N ALA A 80 10.17 -26.17 -14.88
CA ALA A 80 9.69 -25.30 -15.95
C ALA A 80 9.46 -23.89 -15.40
N ALA A 81 9.30 -22.90 -16.28
CA ALA A 81 8.94 -21.55 -15.91
C ALA A 81 7.63 -21.12 -16.57
N PHE A 82 6.88 -20.26 -15.90
CA PHE A 82 5.60 -19.76 -16.37
C PHE A 82 5.79 -18.74 -17.49
N SER A 83 5.06 -18.90 -18.59
CA SER A 83 5.03 -17.93 -19.68
C SER A 83 3.73 -17.13 -19.68
N PRO A 84 3.76 -15.82 -19.40
CA PRO A 84 2.55 -14.99 -19.42
C PRO A 84 1.95 -14.85 -20.83
N SER A 85 2.79 -14.88 -21.86
CA SER A 85 2.34 -14.81 -23.27
C SER A 85 1.56 -16.06 -23.70
N LEU A 86 1.90 -17.22 -23.13
CA LEU A 86 1.27 -18.50 -23.48
C LEU A 86 0.24 -18.96 -22.44
N GLY A 87 0.18 -18.31 -21.28
CA GLY A 87 -0.70 -18.68 -20.17
C GLY A 87 -0.42 -20.07 -19.60
N ARG A 88 0.84 -20.56 -19.64
CA ARG A 88 1.20 -21.93 -19.18
C ARG A 88 2.68 -22.08 -18.82
N CYS A 89 2.99 -23.13 -18.07
CA CYS A 89 4.36 -23.57 -17.82
C CYS A 89 5.00 -24.10 -19.12
N VAL A 90 6.23 -23.66 -19.41
CA VAL A 90 7.03 -24.09 -20.55
C VAL A 90 8.49 -24.29 -20.14
N ALA A 91 9.30 -24.88 -21.01
CA ALA A 91 10.75 -24.96 -20.79
C ALA A 91 11.31 -23.57 -20.48
N VAL A 92 12.24 -23.48 -19.52
CA VAL A 92 12.77 -22.21 -18.99
C VAL A 92 13.28 -21.28 -20.09
N SER A 93 13.96 -21.83 -21.10
CA SER A 93 14.46 -21.09 -22.28
C SER A 93 13.37 -20.43 -23.14
N ARG A 94 12.09 -20.75 -22.92
CA ARG A 94 10.93 -20.25 -23.67
C ARG A 94 9.93 -19.48 -22.80
N ALA A 95 10.17 -19.38 -21.49
CA ALA A 95 9.18 -18.82 -20.58
C ALA A 95 8.95 -17.32 -20.80
N ASN A 96 9.96 -16.58 -21.28
CA ASN A 96 9.90 -15.12 -21.43
C ASN A 96 9.33 -14.44 -20.17
N CYS A 97 9.90 -14.90 -19.06
CA CYS A 97 9.88 -14.35 -17.72
C CYS A 97 11.35 -13.99 -17.44
#